data_AF-C0B8N8-F1
#
_entry.id   AF-C0B8N8-F1
#
_cell.length_a   1.000
_cell.length_b   1.000
_cell.length_c   1.000
_cell.angle_alpha   90.00
_cell.angle_beta   90.00
_cell.angle_gamma   90.00
#
_symmetry.space_group_name_H-M   'P 1'
#
loop_
_entity.id
_entity.type
_entity.pdbx_description
1 polymer ?
#
loop_
_entity_poly.entity_id
_entity_poly.type
_entity_poly.pdbx_seq_one_letter_code
_entity_poly.pdbx_strand_id
1 'polypeptide(L)'
;MNKDFLKNIIDMHVHTNPDLRHRRYDDFELMEAGIRVGARAIVIKTHQGSTVDRAFLCNRHNEIVHQGDNHFTMYGSITLNRQIGGINPFAVESGLKLGGKVVWLPTQWARNHRRQMNQSTDQCVDIIRDGKPVSELKDVFQLVKDFDVVLGTGHLSPEECFRVIEAARNAGVKKLLSPIRNGGSSE
;
A
#
# COMPACT_ATOMS: atom_id res chain seq x y z
N MET A 1 -25.94 8.44 -13.80
CA MET A 1 -24.59 9.05 -13.82
C MET A 1 -23.78 8.30 -14.87
N ASN A 2 -23.25 8.99 -15.88
CA ASN A 2 -22.50 8.33 -16.94
C ASN A 2 -21.18 7.76 -16.36
N LYS A 3 -20.96 6.45 -16.46
CA LYS A 3 -19.81 5.74 -15.89
C LYS A 3 -18.57 5.78 -16.78
N ASP A 4 -18.62 6.48 -17.92
CA ASP A 4 -17.50 6.57 -18.86
C ASP A 4 -16.19 7.06 -18.22
N PHE A 5 -16.25 7.88 -17.17
CA PHE A 5 -15.05 8.33 -16.46
C PHE A 5 -14.29 7.21 -15.75
N LEU A 6 -14.92 6.09 -15.39
CA LEU A 6 -14.26 4.98 -14.68
C LEU A 6 -13.54 4.01 -15.62
N LYS A 7 -13.76 4.13 -16.94
CA LYS A 7 -13.10 3.28 -17.93
C LYS A 7 -11.59 3.50 -17.90
N ASN A 8 -10.85 2.42 -17.84
CA ASN A 8 -9.39 2.38 -17.81
C ASN A 8 -8.72 3.09 -16.61
N ILE A 9 -9.46 3.41 -15.54
CA ILE A 9 -8.88 3.95 -14.31
C ILE A 9 -8.13 2.87 -13.52
N ILE A 10 -7.09 3.28 -12.81
CA ILE A 10 -6.42 2.48 -11.79
C ILE A 10 -6.73 3.10 -10.42
N ASP A 11 -7.36 2.33 -9.52
CA ASP A 11 -7.49 2.70 -8.12
C ASP A 11 -6.26 2.19 -7.34
N MET A 12 -5.52 3.10 -6.71
CA MET A 12 -4.20 2.83 -6.15
C MET A 12 -4.22 2.39 -4.69
N HIS A 13 -5.37 2.46 -4.01
CA HIS A 13 -5.45 2.14 -2.58
C HIS A 13 -6.88 1.77 -2.17
N VAL A 14 -7.18 0.48 -2.18
CA VAL A 14 -8.45 -0.06 -1.67
C VAL A 14 -8.20 -1.10 -0.58
N HIS A 15 -9.11 -1.15 0.41
CA HIS A 15 -9.12 -2.18 1.44
C HIS A 15 -10.29 -3.15 1.24
N THR A 16 -10.00 -4.44 1.31
CA THR A 16 -10.96 -5.54 1.10
C THR A 16 -10.89 -6.56 2.23
N ASN A 17 -12.00 -7.26 2.47
CA ASN A 17 -12.03 -8.41 3.37
C ASN A 17 -11.19 -9.57 2.80
N PRO A 18 -10.53 -10.39 3.64
CA PRO A 18 -10.46 -10.27 5.09
C PRO A 18 -9.54 -9.12 5.55
N ASP A 19 -9.98 -8.41 6.60
CA ASP A 19 -9.23 -7.36 7.30
C ASP A 19 -9.75 -7.33 8.76
N LEU A 20 -8.98 -6.77 9.70
CA LEU A 20 -9.44 -6.57 11.08
C LEU A 20 -10.59 -5.57 11.16
N ARG A 21 -10.70 -4.66 10.19
CA ARG A 21 -11.86 -3.79 10.02
C ARG A 21 -12.72 -4.35 8.90
N HIS A 22 -14.01 -4.55 9.17
CA HIS A 22 -14.95 -5.00 8.15
C HIS A 22 -14.95 -4.03 6.95
N ARG A 23 -14.69 -4.56 5.76
CA ARG A 23 -14.67 -3.80 4.50
C ARG A 23 -15.95 -4.03 3.71
N ARG A 24 -16.20 -3.15 2.74
CA ARG A 24 -17.40 -3.20 1.91
C ARG A 24 -17.42 -4.41 0.97
N TYR A 25 -16.24 -4.81 0.48
CA TYR A 25 -16.05 -5.88 -0.48
C TYR A 25 -14.95 -6.81 0.00
N ASP A 26 -15.04 -8.10 -0.32
CA ASP A 26 -13.87 -8.97 -0.43
C ASP A 26 -13.12 -8.74 -1.77
N ASP A 27 -12.05 -9.51 -2.00
CA ASP A 27 -11.22 -9.37 -3.21
C ASP A 27 -11.98 -9.70 -4.49
N PHE A 28 -12.83 -10.73 -4.47
CA PHE A 28 -13.58 -11.19 -5.63
C PHE A 28 -14.76 -10.25 -5.93
N GLU A 29 -15.49 -9.82 -4.91
CA GLU A 29 -16.56 -8.83 -5.08
C GLU A 29 -16.02 -7.50 -5.63
N LEU A 30 -14.83 -7.08 -5.18
CA LEU A 30 -14.17 -5.88 -5.69
C LEU A 30 -13.69 -6.05 -7.13
N MET A 31 -13.16 -7.22 -7.48
CA MET A 31 -12.82 -7.57 -8.86
C MET A 31 -14.03 -7.48 -9.79
N GLU A 32 -15.15 -8.13 -9.43
CA GLU A 32 -16.41 -8.05 -10.19
C GLU A 32 -16.91 -6.62 -10.31
N ALA A 33 -16.78 -5.83 -9.24
CA ALA A 33 -17.11 -4.42 -9.28
C ALA A 33 -16.22 -3.62 -10.23
N GLY A 34 -14.91 -3.88 -10.24
CA GLY A 34 -13.92 -3.29 -11.13
C GLY A 34 -14.21 -3.59 -12.60
N ILE A 35 -14.44 -4.86 -12.93
CA ILE A 35 -14.80 -5.31 -14.29
C ILE A 35 -16.08 -4.61 -14.76
N ARG A 36 -17.13 -4.61 -13.95
CA ARG A 36 -18.44 -4.01 -14.28
C ARG A 36 -18.37 -2.51 -14.57
N VAL A 37 -17.43 -1.78 -13.97
CA VAL A 37 -17.24 -0.34 -14.23
C VAL A 37 -16.18 -0.06 -15.29
N GLY A 38 -15.50 -1.08 -15.81
CA GLY A 38 -14.44 -0.96 -16.81
C GLY A 38 -13.12 -0.45 -16.24
N ALA A 39 -12.86 -0.62 -14.95
CA ALA A 39 -11.57 -0.26 -14.34
C ALA A 39 -10.44 -1.09 -14.97
N ARG A 40 -9.26 -0.47 -15.16
CA ARG A 40 -8.08 -1.18 -15.66
C ARG A 40 -7.46 -2.04 -14.57
N ALA A 41 -7.31 -1.48 -13.37
CA ALA A 41 -6.69 -2.19 -12.26
C ALA A 41 -7.09 -1.61 -10.91
N ILE A 42 -6.91 -2.40 -9.86
CA ILE A 42 -7.06 -1.95 -8.48
C ILE A 42 -5.87 -2.49 -7.67
N VAL A 43 -5.30 -1.66 -6.80
CA VAL A 43 -4.29 -2.06 -5.83
C VAL A 43 -4.96 -2.27 -4.48
N ILE A 44 -5.00 -3.52 -4.01
CA ILE A 44 -5.47 -3.84 -2.67
C ILE A 44 -4.37 -3.70 -1.63
N LYS A 45 -4.74 -3.23 -0.45
CA LYS A 45 -3.85 -2.99 0.67
C LYS A 45 -4.50 -3.43 1.97
N THR A 46 -3.67 -3.90 2.88
CA THR A 46 -4.03 -4.22 4.27
C THR A 46 -3.06 -3.53 5.22
N HIS A 47 -3.48 -3.22 6.45
CA HIS A 47 -2.55 -2.71 7.47
C HIS A 47 -1.72 -3.83 8.09
N GLN A 48 -2.08 -5.09 7.84
CA GLN A 48 -1.55 -6.24 8.56
C GLN A 48 -0.30 -6.83 7.89
N GLY A 49 0.03 -6.42 6.66
CA GLY A 49 1.20 -6.93 5.94
C GLY A 49 1.03 -6.87 4.42
N SER A 50 1.19 -8.02 3.79
CA SER A 50 1.16 -8.19 2.33
C SER A 50 -0.23 -8.59 1.81
N THR A 51 -0.57 -8.12 0.61
CA THR A 51 -1.76 -8.54 -0.16
C THR A 51 -1.40 -9.17 -1.51
N VAL A 52 -0.12 -9.48 -1.75
CA VAL A 52 0.34 -10.00 -3.05
C VAL A 52 -0.27 -11.36 -3.39
N ASP A 53 -0.37 -12.26 -2.40
CA ASP A 53 -0.95 -13.59 -2.60
C ASP A 53 -2.45 -13.51 -2.90
N ARG A 54 -3.15 -12.58 -2.23
CA ARG A 54 -4.57 -12.31 -2.45
C ARG A 54 -4.82 -11.77 -3.86
N ALA A 55 -4.01 -10.81 -4.30
CA ALA A 55 -4.10 -10.27 -5.66
C ALA A 55 -3.81 -11.35 -6.71
N PHE A 56 -2.81 -12.20 -6.48
CA PHE A 56 -2.51 -13.33 -7.36
C PHE A 56 -3.70 -14.29 -7.49
N LEU A 57 -4.25 -14.76 -6.36
CA LEU A 57 -5.39 -15.67 -6.35
C LEU A 57 -6.64 -15.05 -6.97
N CYS A 58 -6.87 -13.75 -6.74
CA CYS A 58 -7.95 -13.00 -7.36
C CYS A 58 -7.82 -12.94 -8.89
N ASN A 59 -6.62 -12.66 -9.41
CA ASN A 59 -6.40 -12.67 -10.86
C ASN A 59 -6.54 -14.07 -11.44
N ARG A 60 -6.03 -15.10 -10.74
CA ARG A 60 -6.20 -16.49 -11.16
C ARG A 60 -7.68 -16.88 -11.21
N HIS A 61 -8.47 -16.42 -10.24
CA HIS A 61 -9.91 -16.62 -10.22
C HIS A 61 -10.60 -15.89 -11.38
N ASN A 62 -10.22 -14.64 -11.66
CA ASN A 62 -10.70 -13.87 -12.82
C ASN A 62 -10.53 -14.67 -14.12
N GLU A 63 -9.31 -15.16 -14.37
CA GLU A 63 -9.00 -15.95 -15.58
C GLU A 63 -9.87 -17.21 -15.71
N ILE A 64 -10.16 -17.89 -14.60
CA ILE A 64 -10.98 -19.12 -14.58
C ILE A 64 -12.44 -18.81 -14.90
N VAL A 65 -13.01 -17.79 -14.25
CA VAL A 65 -14.44 -17.48 -14.34
C VAL A 65 -14.77 -16.77 -15.64
N HIS A 66 -13.92 -15.83 -16.05
CA HIS A 66 -14.17 -14.91 -17.16
C HIS A 66 -13.41 -15.28 -18.44
N GLN A 67 -12.55 -16.30 -18.40
CA GLN A 67 -11.87 -16.86 -19.58
C GLN A 67 -11.11 -15.82 -20.43
N GLY A 68 -10.64 -14.74 -19.79
CA GLY A 68 -9.88 -13.67 -20.45
C GLY A 68 -10.71 -12.64 -21.22
N ASP A 69 -12.02 -12.54 -20.97
CA ASP A 69 -12.93 -11.61 -21.66
C ASP A 69 -12.79 -10.13 -21.21
N ASN A 70 -11.95 -9.87 -20.21
CA ASN A 70 -11.75 -8.55 -19.63
C ASN A 70 -10.26 -8.23 -19.46
N HIS A 71 -9.98 -6.95 -19.18
CA HIS A 71 -8.62 -6.43 -19.02
C HIS A 71 -8.31 -5.99 -17.59
N PHE A 72 -9.10 -6.44 -16.62
CA PHE A 72 -8.93 -6.06 -15.23
C PHE A 72 -7.71 -6.77 -14.62
N THR A 73 -7.00 -6.08 -13.73
CA THR A 73 -5.93 -6.68 -12.93
C THR A 73 -5.97 -6.20 -11.50
N MET A 74 -5.98 -7.13 -10.55
CA MET A 74 -5.76 -6.86 -9.13
C MET A 74 -4.25 -6.83 -8.86
N TYR A 75 -3.77 -5.81 -8.16
CA TYR A 75 -2.39 -5.71 -7.71
C TYR A 75 -2.31 -5.73 -6.18
N GLY A 76 -1.28 -6.40 -5.67
CA GLY A 76 -0.98 -6.41 -4.25
C GLY A 76 -0.01 -5.31 -3.85
N SER A 77 0.09 -5.11 -2.55
CA SER A 77 1.03 -4.19 -1.91
C SER A 77 1.52 -4.78 -0.58
N ILE A 78 2.51 -4.15 0.03
CA ILE A 78 3.00 -4.52 1.36
C ILE A 78 3.04 -3.29 2.28
N THR A 79 2.58 -3.44 3.52
CA THR A 79 2.58 -2.37 4.53
C THR A 79 3.52 -2.67 5.69
N LEU A 80 4.52 -1.81 5.90
CA LEU A 80 5.62 -1.92 6.86
C LEU A 80 5.23 -1.60 8.31
N ASN A 81 4.17 -2.23 8.79
CA ASN A 81 3.72 -2.16 10.17
C ASN A 81 4.42 -3.21 11.06
N ARG A 82 4.17 -3.14 12.37
CA ARG A 82 4.80 -4.02 13.36
C ARG A 82 4.52 -5.51 13.13
N GLN A 83 3.35 -5.85 12.58
CA GLN A 83 2.97 -7.24 12.28
C GLN A 83 3.94 -7.96 11.34
N ILE A 84 4.67 -7.21 10.50
CA ILE A 84 5.70 -7.77 9.61
C ILE A 84 7.13 -7.38 9.99
N GLY A 85 7.32 -6.91 11.23
CA GLY A 85 8.63 -6.51 11.76
C GLY A 85 8.96 -5.02 11.63
N GLY A 86 8.03 -4.18 11.14
CA GLY A 86 8.28 -2.77 10.90
C GLY A 86 8.96 -2.52 9.56
N ILE A 87 9.97 -1.64 9.53
CA ILE A 87 10.75 -1.37 8.31
C ILE A 87 11.67 -2.56 8.04
N ASN A 88 11.13 -3.55 7.35
CA ASN A 88 11.78 -4.84 7.10
C ASN A 88 12.07 -5.01 5.59
N PRO A 89 13.32 -4.79 5.15
CA PRO A 89 13.69 -4.91 3.74
C PRO A 89 13.48 -6.33 3.17
N PHE A 90 13.63 -7.37 3.98
CA PHE A 90 13.42 -8.76 3.54
C PHE A 90 11.95 -9.01 3.18
N ALA A 91 11.03 -8.51 4.00
CA ALA A 91 9.60 -8.59 3.71
C ALA A 91 9.25 -7.80 2.43
N VAL A 92 9.86 -6.63 2.22
CA VAL A 92 9.71 -5.86 0.98
C VAL A 92 10.19 -6.67 -0.22
N GLU A 93 11.41 -7.21 -0.17
CA GLU A 93 12.00 -7.96 -1.28
C GLU A 93 11.12 -9.14 -1.67
N SER A 94 10.66 -9.95 -0.71
CA SER A 94 9.73 -11.05 -0.99
C SER A 94 8.42 -10.56 -1.61
N GLY A 95 7.82 -9.51 -1.05
CA GLY A 95 6.57 -8.94 -1.58
C GLY A 95 6.72 -8.43 -3.02
N LEU A 96 7.84 -7.79 -3.34
CA LEU A 96 8.12 -7.28 -4.68
C LEU A 96 8.40 -8.40 -5.69
N LYS A 97 9.17 -9.42 -5.30
CA LYS A 97 9.40 -10.62 -6.13
C LYS A 97 8.11 -11.38 -6.43
N LEU A 98 7.14 -11.34 -5.51
CA LEU A 98 5.80 -11.92 -5.69
C LEU A 98 4.83 -10.99 -6.45
N GLY A 99 5.28 -9.83 -6.93
CA GLY A 99 4.50 -8.96 -7.83
C GLY A 99 3.83 -7.75 -7.17
N GLY A 100 4.16 -7.43 -5.92
CA GLY A 100 3.67 -6.22 -5.25
C GLY A 100 4.03 -4.94 -6.02
N LYS A 101 3.10 -3.98 -6.06
CA LYS A 101 3.25 -2.71 -6.81
C LYS A 101 3.40 -1.48 -5.95
N VAL A 102 3.14 -1.60 -4.65
CA VAL A 102 3.28 -0.51 -3.69
C VAL A 102 3.90 -1.02 -2.39
N VAL A 103 4.90 -0.31 -1.90
CA VAL A 103 5.47 -0.46 -0.56
C VAL A 103 4.98 0.69 0.29
N TRP A 104 4.16 0.39 1.30
CA TRP A 104 3.65 1.38 2.22
C TRP A 104 4.52 1.44 3.47
N LEU A 105 4.99 2.63 3.80
CA LEU A 105 5.56 2.95 5.10
C LEU A 105 4.51 2.79 6.21
N PRO A 106 4.91 2.82 7.50
CA PRO A 106 4.00 2.52 8.60
C PRO A 106 2.68 3.29 8.53
N THR A 107 1.60 2.60 8.86
CA THR A 107 0.24 3.15 8.91
C THR A 107 -0.27 3.15 10.35
N GLN A 108 -0.98 2.11 10.80
CA GLN A 108 -1.50 2.02 12.17
C GLN A 108 -0.41 2.02 13.24
N TRP A 109 0.82 1.64 12.85
CA TRP A 109 1.98 1.66 13.74
C TRP A 109 2.88 2.87 13.55
N ALA A 110 2.54 3.83 12.67
CA ALA A 110 3.25 5.11 12.63
C ALA A 110 3.02 5.89 13.94
N ARG A 111 4.07 6.57 14.44
CA ARG A 111 3.95 7.40 15.64
C ARG A 111 2.86 8.45 15.52
N ASN A 112 2.80 9.14 14.37
CA ASN A 112 1.77 10.14 14.08
C ASN A 112 0.34 9.56 14.17
N HIS A 113 0.09 8.41 13.55
CA HIS A 113 -1.22 7.76 13.64
C HIS A 113 -1.62 7.44 15.08
N ARG A 114 -0.70 6.87 15.86
CA ARG A 114 -0.98 6.47 17.24
C ARG A 114 -1.26 7.69 18.13
N ARG A 115 -0.54 8.80 17.92
CA ARG A 115 -0.86 10.09 18.55
C ARG A 115 -2.26 10.58 18.20
N GLN A 116 -2.61 10.59 16.92
CA GLN A 116 -3.95 11.00 16.46
C GLN A 116 -5.07 10.13 17.03
N MET A 117 -4.80 8.85 17.29
CA MET A 117 -5.74 7.89 17.86
C MET A 117 -5.70 7.82 19.40
N ASN A 118 -4.94 8.69 20.09
CA ASN A 118 -4.73 8.63 21.55
C ASN A 118 -4.27 7.25 22.05
N GLN A 119 -3.39 6.59 21.30
CA GLN A 119 -2.81 5.29 21.63
C GLN A 119 -1.36 5.44 22.12
N SER A 120 -0.88 4.53 22.98
CA SER A 120 0.52 4.51 23.43
C SER A 120 1.47 4.48 22.24
N THR A 121 2.53 5.28 22.28
CA THR A 121 3.55 5.35 21.23
C THR A 121 4.79 4.51 21.53
N ASP A 122 4.79 3.68 22.57
CA ASP A 122 6.02 2.99 23.04
C ASP A 122 6.51 1.93 22.05
N GLN A 123 5.61 1.42 21.21
CA GLN A 123 5.88 0.34 20.26
C GLN A 123 5.65 0.75 18.79
N CYS A 124 5.55 2.05 18.50
CA CYS A 124 5.43 2.49 17.11
C CYS A 124 6.64 2.08 16.27
N VAL A 125 6.44 2.05 14.96
CA VAL A 125 7.51 1.89 13.98
C VAL A 125 7.96 3.29 13.59
N ASP A 126 9.02 3.76 14.25
CA ASP A 126 9.64 5.04 13.94
C ASP A 126 10.45 4.96 12.65
N ILE A 127 10.18 5.90 11.75
CA ILE A 127 10.90 6.04 10.49
C ILE A 127 12.02 7.09 10.54
N ILE A 128 11.94 8.01 11.51
CA ILE A 128 12.93 9.05 11.78
C ILE A 128 13.48 8.82 13.19
N ARG A 129 14.81 8.78 13.32
CA ARG A 129 15.53 8.80 14.61
C ARG A 129 16.60 9.86 14.55
N ASP A 130 16.73 10.66 15.60
CA ASP A 130 17.69 11.78 15.69
C ASP A 130 17.61 12.72 14.47
N GLY A 131 16.39 12.94 14.00
CA GLY A 131 16.07 13.79 12.86
C GLY A 131 16.40 13.20 11.47
N LYS A 132 16.89 11.97 11.38
CA LYS A 132 17.25 11.32 10.11
C LYS A 132 16.42 10.07 9.83
N PRO A 133 16.15 9.73 8.55
CA PRO A 133 15.59 8.43 8.19
C PRO A 133 16.43 7.28 8.76
N VAL A 134 15.77 6.28 9.33
CA VAL A 134 16.45 5.08 9.84
C VAL A 134 17.15 4.32 8.72
N SER A 135 18.22 3.60 9.05
CA SER A 135 19.11 2.93 8.09
C SER A 135 18.39 1.96 7.16
N GLU A 136 17.40 1.24 7.68
CA GLU A 136 16.63 0.21 6.99
C GLU A 136 15.85 0.79 5.79
N LEU A 137 15.55 2.09 5.81
CA LEU A 137 14.90 2.76 4.68
C LEU A 137 15.81 2.83 3.44
N LYS A 138 17.13 2.78 3.60
CA LYS A 138 18.06 2.79 2.46
C LYS A 138 17.83 1.56 1.57
N ASP A 139 17.74 0.39 2.18
CA ASP A 139 17.50 -0.86 1.47
C ASP A 139 16.09 -0.90 0.87
N VAL A 140 15.09 -0.40 1.60
CA VAL A 140 13.72 -0.26 1.08
C VAL A 140 13.68 0.66 -0.15
N PHE A 141 14.38 1.81 -0.13
CA PHE A 141 14.42 2.72 -1.27
C PHE A 141 15.12 2.10 -2.47
N GLN A 142 16.20 1.36 -2.24
CA GLN A 142 16.92 0.65 -3.30
C GLN A 142 16.02 -0.41 -3.94
N LEU A 143 15.31 -1.22 -3.14
CA LEU A 143 14.34 -2.20 -3.63
C LEU A 143 13.19 -1.54 -4.41
N VAL A 144 12.61 -0.46 -3.89
CA VAL A 144 11.55 0.28 -4.60
C VAL A 144 12.02 0.80 -5.96
N LYS A 145 13.24 1.32 -6.01
CA LYS A 145 13.87 1.81 -7.24
C LYS A 145 14.12 0.67 -8.23
N ASP A 146 14.72 -0.42 -7.78
CA ASP A 146 15.13 -1.53 -8.64
C ASP A 146 13.93 -2.27 -9.26
N PHE A 147 12.85 -2.41 -8.50
CA PHE A 147 11.59 -2.99 -8.99
C PHE A 147 10.68 -1.97 -9.70
N ASP A 148 11.06 -0.68 -9.73
CA ASP A 148 10.28 0.43 -10.31
C ASP A 148 8.83 0.48 -9.80
N VAL A 149 8.66 0.38 -8.48
CA VAL A 149 7.35 0.38 -7.80
C VAL A 149 7.10 1.68 -7.04
N VAL A 150 5.91 1.83 -6.47
CA VAL A 150 5.51 3.02 -5.72
C VAL A 150 5.92 2.90 -4.25
N LEU A 151 6.51 3.96 -3.69
CA LEU A 151 6.63 4.13 -2.24
C LEU A 151 5.48 4.99 -1.72
N GLY A 152 4.65 4.40 -0.86
CA GLY A 152 3.56 5.06 -0.18
C GLY A 152 3.95 5.55 1.20
N THR A 153 3.68 6.82 1.56
CA THR A 153 4.10 7.37 2.86
C THR A 153 3.26 6.89 4.04
N GLY A 154 2.20 6.10 3.83
CA GLY A 154 1.39 5.59 4.94
C GLY A 154 0.80 6.71 5.80
N HIS A 155 0.89 6.60 7.13
CA HIS A 155 0.29 7.55 8.07
C HIS A 155 1.32 8.43 8.80
N LEU A 156 2.45 8.71 8.15
CA LEU A 156 3.47 9.60 8.66
C LEU A 156 2.94 11.02 8.86
N SER A 157 3.56 11.77 9.76
CA SER A 157 3.29 13.21 9.90
C SER A 157 3.78 13.99 8.67
N PRO A 158 3.27 15.20 8.40
CA PRO A 158 3.75 16.02 7.30
C PRO A 158 5.27 16.23 7.31
N GLU A 159 5.85 16.52 8.47
CA GLU A 159 7.29 16.71 8.64
C GLU A 159 8.09 15.44 8.28
N GLU A 160 7.66 14.30 8.79
CA GLU A 160 8.24 13.00 8.46
C GLU A 160 8.15 12.67 6.96
N CYS A 161 7.00 12.97 6.33
CA CYS A 161 6.79 12.81 4.90
C CYS A 161 7.82 13.62 4.10
N PHE A 162 8.03 14.90 4.42
CA PHE A 162 9.00 15.73 3.70
C PHE A 162 10.41 15.14 3.75
N ARG A 163 10.88 14.78 4.95
CA ARG A 163 12.23 14.22 5.15
C ARG A 163 12.41 12.89 4.41
N VAL A 164 11.41 12.02 4.43
CA VAL A 164 11.50 10.71 3.76
C VAL A 164 11.36 10.81 2.25
N ILE A 165 10.45 11.64 1.74
CA ILE A 165 10.30 11.87 0.30
C ILE A 165 11.61 12.44 -0.26
N GLU A 166 12.23 13.40 0.41
CA GLU A 166 13.54 13.93 0.02
C GLU A 166 14.61 12.84 -0.01
N ALA A 167 14.72 12.05 1.06
CA ALA A 167 15.68 10.95 1.13
C ALA A 167 15.44 9.87 0.05
N ALA A 168 14.17 9.50 -0.21
CA ALA A 168 13.80 8.54 -1.23
C ALA A 168 14.13 9.05 -2.64
N ARG A 169 13.86 10.32 -2.93
CA ARG A 169 14.24 10.96 -4.20
C ARG A 169 15.76 10.97 -4.39
N ASN A 170 16.52 11.32 -3.35
CA ASN A 170 17.98 11.29 -3.39
C ASN A 170 18.54 9.88 -3.60
N ALA A 171 17.83 8.85 -3.16
CA ALA A 171 18.16 7.44 -3.43
C ALA A 171 17.73 6.97 -4.86
N GLY A 172 16.96 7.79 -5.59
CA GLY A 172 16.52 7.53 -6.96
C GLY A 172 15.12 6.90 -7.08
N VAL A 173 14.32 6.91 -6.02
CA VAL A 173 12.91 6.50 -6.09
C VAL A 173 12.12 7.49 -6.93
N LYS A 174 11.45 7.00 -7.97
CA LYS A 174 10.73 7.83 -8.95
C LYS A 174 9.24 8.01 -8.64
N LYS A 175 8.63 7.01 -8.01
CA LYS A 175 7.18 6.94 -7.81
C LYS A 175 6.85 7.06 -6.32
N LEU A 176 6.21 8.16 -5.95
CA LEU A 176 5.86 8.49 -4.57
C LEU A 176 4.36 8.74 -4.49
N LEU A 177 3.73 8.16 -3.48
CA LEU A 177 2.32 8.38 -3.15
C LEU A 177 2.22 8.83 -1.70
N SER A 178 1.67 10.02 -1.46
CA SER A 178 1.47 10.52 -0.11
C SER A 178 -0.02 10.75 0.17
N PRO A 179 -0.69 9.83 0.88
CA PRO A 179 -2.03 10.09 1.37
C PRO A 179 -1.94 11.03 2.57
N ILE A 180 -1.87 12.34 2.32
CA ILE A 180 -1.84 13.34 3.39
C ILE A 180 -3.17 13.30 4.13
N ARG A 181 -3.14 12.95 5.42
CA ARG A 181 -4.30 13.00 6.31
C ARG A 181 -4.37 14.37 6.99
N ASN A 182 -5.34 15.19 6.58
CA ASN A 182 -5.76 16.35 7.36
C ASN A 182 -6.76 15.91 8.43
N GLY A 183 -6.28 15.45 9.59
CA GLY A 183 -6.99 15.43 10.88
C GLY A 183 -8.35 14.71 11.03
N GLY A 184 -8.98 14.22 9.97
CA GLY A 184 -10.28 13.57 10.00
C GLY A 184 -10.15 12.05 10.02
N SER A 185 -10.60 11.42 11.09
CA SER A 185 -10.71 9.97 11.19
C SER A 185 -11.85 9.44 10.31
N SER A 186 -11.52 8.81 9.19
CA SER A 186 -12.42 7.85 8.53
C SER A 186 -11.63 6.81 7.75
N GLU A 187 -11.44 5.63 8.35
CA GLU A 187 -11.02 4.37 7.71
C GLU A 187 -11.52 3.19 8.52
#